data_AF-A0A182XX75-F1
#
_entry.id   AF-A0A182XX75-F1
#
_cell.length_a   1.000
_cell.length_b   1.000
_cell.length_c   1.000
_cell.angle_alpha   90.00
_cell.angle_beta   90.00
_cell.angle_gamma   90.00
#
_symmetry.space_group_name_H-M   'P 1'
#
loop_
_entity.id
_entity.type
_entity.pdbx_description
1 polymer ?
#
loop_
_entity_poly.entity_id
_entity_poly.type
_entity_poly.pdbx_seq_one_letter_code
_entity_poly.pdbx_strand_id
1 'polypeptide(L)'
;MTCRRAKVKEVMVPVQIDENTFTVVFAEERLSAEDLSQCKLKTQTCFKNLQKLERKSYLPSVEEPLSVLEGSNAQSVQLLADGTLSERVVPQAGGIVVVNLSGGDFASHDAIIDALYTRLRNAHPNIVAIYTAKTPSFSYSRLVRKTRQTEPEPEPTREVLSTDGFLMVYEQFKFGQADAAELTTAKLDRAAKIENATTDSMQIRLTGAGAQVDLFFLQTQGSWEITGVWFDNQEYYLRHRVHVNQHFSYSCNSWEYYSYDLQKKIVFEEVQLQPFWSTEGETVPTNRFGDAWYCVGFTSGGILSGLFLILIFIIIGSYGIAWMMDIRTMDRFDDPKGKTITVNAAE
;
A
#
# COMPACT_ATOMS: atom_id res chain seq x y z
N MET A 1 -3.93 -4.83 -15.10
CA MET A 1 -3.02 -5.99 -15.06
C MET A 1 -2.66 -6.26 -13.63
N THR A 2 -3.33 -7.22 -13.00
CA THR A 2 -3.12 -7.59 -11.60
C THR A 2 -1.92 -8.52 -11.53
N CYS A 3 -0.77 -8.00 -11.11
CA CYS A 3 0.41 -8.83 -10.83
C CYS A 3 0.12 -9.63 -9.56
N ARG A 4 -0.42 -10.85 -9.70
CA ARG A 4 -0.64 -11.74 -8.54
C ARG A 4 0.73 -12.16 -8.01
N ARG A 5 1.02 -11.79 -6.76
CA ARG A 5 2.22 -12.22 -6.05
C ARG A 5 2.11 -13.72 -5.76
N ALA A 6 3.10 -14.49 -6.22
CA ALA A 6 3.12 -15.94 -6.03
C ALA A 6 3.70 -16.28 -4.66
N LYS A 7 2.86 -16.72 -3.72
CA LYS A 7 3.33 -17.43 -2.52
C LYS A 7 3.73 -18.84 -2.93
N VAL A 8 4.86 -19.35 -2.43
CA VAL A 8 5.36 -20.71 -2.72
C VAL A 8 4.27 -21.76 -2.54
N LYS A 9 3.45 -21.62 -1.49
CA LYS A 9 2.33 -22.52 -1.17
C LYS A 9 1.21 -22.56 -2.23
N GLU A 10 0.91 -21.44 -2.89
CA GLU A 10 -0.17 -21.36 -3.90
C GLU A 10 0.26 -21.92 -5.26
N VAL A 11 1.56 -21.87 -5.58
CA VAL A 11 2.10 -22.37 -6.86
C VAL A 11 2.54 -23.83 -6.76
N MET A 12 2.65 -24.39 -5.56
CA MET A 12 2.98 -25.80 -5.34
C MET A 12 1.81 -26.75 -5.64
N VAL A 13 0.59 -26.23 -5.82
CA VAL A 13 -0.64 -27.01 -6.03
C VAL A 13 -0.64 -27.93 -7.28
N PRO A 14 0.17 -27.74 -8.34
CA PRO A 14 0.30 -28.72 -9.41
C PRO A 14 1.53 -29.63 -9.29
N VAL A 15 2.44 -29.43 -8.33
CA VAL A 15 3.56 -30.36 -8.08
C VAL A 15 3.16 -31.27 -6.92
N GLN A 16 2.78 -32.50 -7.27
CA GLN A 16 2.37 -33.58 -6.36
C GLN A 16 3.35 -33.77 -5.19
N ILE A 17 3.12 -33.07 -4.07
CA ILE A 17 3.70 -33.41 -2.78
C ILE A 17 2.68 -34.31 -2.10
N ASP A 18 2.73 -35.60 -2.44
CA ASP A 18 2.01 -36.64 -1.71
C ASP A 18 2.68 -36.85 -0.34
N GLU A 19 1.97 -37.45 0.62
CA GLU A 19 2.51 -37.77 1.97
C GLU A 19 3.76 -38.68 1.93
N ASN A 20 4.03 -39.31 0.78
CA ASN A 20 5.19 -40.18 0.56
C ASN A 20 6.38 -39.49 -0.13
N THR A 21 6.28 -38.18 -0.41
CA THR A 21 7.34 -37.43 -1.08
C THR A 21 8.30 -36.82 -0.07
N PHE A 22 9.60 -37.06 -0.24
CA PHE A 22 10.65 -36.43 0.55
C PHE A 22 11.04 -35.09 -0.09
N THR A 23 11.03 -34.00 0.68
CA THR A 23 11.33 -32.64 0.16
C THR A 23 12.64 -32.13 0.72
N VAL A 24 13.55 -31.72 -0.17
CA VAL A 24 14.84 -31.13 0.21
C VAL A 24 14.91 -29.71 -0.33
N VAL A 25 15.18 -28.75 0.55
CA VAL A 25 15.29 -27.33 0.24
C VAL A 25 16.72 -26.89 0.44
N PHE A 26 17.43 -26.59 -0.64
CA PHE A 26 18.75 -25.99 -0.61
C PHE A 26 18.60 -24.47 -0.55
N ALA A 27 18.95 -23.89 0.59
CA ALA A 27 18.79 -22.48 0.90
C ALA A 27 20.14 -21.76 0.88
N GLU A 28 20.39 -21.00 -0.18
CA GLU A 28 21.55 -20.11 -0.31
C GLU A 28 21.42 -18.87 0.57
N GLU A 29 22.53 -18.36 1.07
CA GLU A 29 22.51 -17.11 1.84
C GLU A 29 22.07 -15.92 0.97
N ARG A 30 22.64 -15.80 -0.23
CA ARG A 30 22.36 -14.75 -1.21
C ARG A 30 22.28 -15.33 -2.62
N LEU A 31 21.10 -15.23 -3.23
CA LEU A 31 20.89 -15.68 -4.62
C LEU A 31 19.79 -14.83 -5.26
N SER A 32 20.01 -14.36 -6.49
CA SER A 32 18.98 -13.71 -7.30
C SER A 32 18.80 -14.36 -8.69
N ALA A 33 17.77 -13.91 -9.40
CA ALA A 33 17.51 -14.32 -10.78
C ALA A 33 18.66 -13.93 -11.73
N GLU A 34 19.32 -12.80 -11.45
CA GLU A 34 20.48 -12.33 -12.19
C GLU A 34 21.67 -13.28 -11.99
N ASP A 35 21.92 -13.76 -10.77
CA ASP A 35 23.03 -14.70 -10.50
C ASP A 35 22.87 -15.99 -11.31
N LEU A 36 21.65 -16.53 -11.40
CA LEU A 36 21.33 -17.73 -12.18
C LEU A 36 21.60 -17.58 -13.69
N SER A 37 21.50 -16.35 -14.22
CA SER A 37 21.67 -16.07 -15.65
C SER A 37 23.04 -15.49 -16.02
N GLN A 38 23.67 -14.75 -15.11
CA GLN A 38 24.89 -13.97 -15.36
C GLN A 38 26.15 -14.59 -14.76
N CYS A 39 26.05 -15.49 -13.78
CA CYS A 39 27.23 -16.10 -13.17
C CYS A 39 27.96 -16.98 -14.19
N LYS A 40 29.13 -16.51 -14.66
CA LYS A 40 30.01 -17.21 -15.60
C LYS A 40 31.45 -17.26 -15.10
N LEU A 41 32.00 -18.47 -15.01
CA LEU A 41 33.42 -18.73 -14.75
C LEU A 41 34.14 -18.99 -16.08
N LYS A 42 34.99 -18.05 -16.50
CA LYS A 42 35.87 -18.10 -17.69
C LYS A 42 35.19 -18.29 -19.06
N THR A 43 33.92 -18.70 -19.11
CA THR A 43 32.98 -18.79 -20.26
C THR A 43 31.80 -19.73 -19.96
N GLN A 44 31.90 -20.55 -18.91
CA GLN A 44 30.88 -21.53 -18.51
C GLN A 44 30.02 -21.02 -17.35
N THR A 45 28.78 -21.46 -17.26
CA THR A 45 27.88 -21.12 -16.14
C THR A 45 28.47 -21.61 -14.81
N CYS A 46 28.20 -20.89 -13.72
CA CYS A 46 28.55 -21.35 -12.38
C CYS A 46 27.75 -22.59 -11.95
N PHE A 47 26.59 -22.82 -12.57
CA PHE A 47 25.65 -23.89 -12.27
C PHE A 47 25.70 -25.03 -13.31
N LYS A 48 26.82 -25.74 -13.38
CA LYS A 48 27.08 -26.74 -14.43
C LYS A 48 26.24 -28.01 -14.27
N ASN A 49 25.96 -28.43 -13.05
CA ASN A 49 25.22 -29.64 -12.74
C ASN A 49 23.71 -29.39 -12.75
N LEU A 50 23.26 -28.28 -12.17
CA LEU A 50 21.87 -27.84 -12.27
C LEU A 50 21.42 -27.61 -13.72
N GLN A 51 22.32 -27.21 -14.62
CA GLN A 51 21.99 -27.07 -16.04
C GLN A 51 21.67 -28.40 -16.74
N LYS A 52 22.26 -29.52 -16.29
CA LYS A 52 22.07 -30.87 -16.87
C LYS A 52 20.72 -31.48 -16.54
N LEU A 53 20.00 -30.93 -15.55
CA LEU A 53 18.70 -31.45 -15.14
C LEU A 53 17.63 -31.18 -16.21
N GLU A 54 17.03 -32.24 -16.74
CA GLU A 54 15.99 -32.17 -17.78
C GLU A 54 14.64 -31.67 -17.25
N ARG A 55 14.31 -32.00 -16.00
CA ARG A 55 13.04 -31.61 -15.34
C ARG A 55 13.30 -30.53 -14.30
N LYS A 56 13.03 -29.28 -14.64
CA LYS A 56 13.11 -28.13 -13.72
C LYS A 56 11.98 -27.16 -13.99
N SER A 57 11.39 -26.65 -12.91
CA SER A 57 10.42 -25.55 -12.94
C SER A 57 11.06 -24.34 -12.29
N TYR A 58 11.06 -23.20 -12.99
CA TYR A 58 11.61 -21.95 -12.49
C TYR A 58 10.48 -20.99 -12.12
N LEU A 59 10.50 -20.51 -10.87
CA LEU A 59 9.54 -19.54 -10.35
C LEU A 59 10.24 -18.19 -10.15
N PRO A 60 9.99 -17.20 -11.02
CA PRO A 60 10.54 -15.86 -10.83
C PRO A 60 9.82 -15.12 -9.69
N SER A 61 10.54 -14.23 -9.00
CA SER A 61 9.99 -13.24 -8.06
C SER A 61 9.19 -13.81 -6.89
N VAL A 62 9.73 -14.84 -6.23
CA VAL A 62 9.14 -15.41 -5.00
C VAL A 62 9.50 -14.53 -3.80
N GLU A 63 8.47 -13.97 -3.13
CA GLU A 63 8.64 -13.26 -1.86
C GLU A 63 8.75 -14.26 -0.71
N GLU A 64 9.78 -14.11 0.14
CA GLU A 64 10.01 -14.88 1.38
C GLU A 64 9.84 -16.42 1.22
N PRO A 65 10.70 -17.08 0.42
CA PRO A 65 10.49 -18.48 0.05
C PRO A 65 10.52 -19.47 1.22
N LEU A 66 11.21 -19.14 2.31
CA LEU A 66 11.36 -20.00 3.49
C LEU A 66 10.27 -19.81 4.55
N SER A 67 9.51 -18.71 4.52
CA SER A 67 8.45 -18.46 5.52
C SER A 67 7.32 -19.48 5.47
N VAL A 68 7.12 -20.13 4.32
CA VAL A 68 6.15 -21.24 4.16
C VAL A 68 6.55 -22.48 4.94
N LEU A 69 7.84 -22.63 5.25
CA LEU A 69 8.38 -23.76 6.02
C LEU A 69 8.41 -23.46 7.53
N GLU A 70 8.27 -22.19 7.93
CA GLU A 70 8.20 -21.77 9.33
C GLU A 70 6.91 -22.33 9.95
N GLY A 71 7.05 -23.33 10.83
CA GLY A 71 5.94 -24.06 11.46
C GLY A 71 5.74 -25.50 10.99
N SER A 72 6.52 -25.97 10.00
CA SER A 72 6.62 -27.39 9.66
C SER A 72 7.71 -28.09 10.49
N ASN A 73 7.62 -29.41 10.68
CA ASN A 73 8.68 -30.23 11.31
C ASN A 73 9.91 -30.39 10.39
N ALA A 74 10.41 -29.29 9.82
CA ALA A 74 11.53 -29.30 8.90
C ALA A 74 12.85 -29.42 9.66
N GLN A 75 13.68 -30.40 9.30
CA GLN A 75 15.04 -30.52 9.84
C GLN A 75 15.95 -29.51 9.15
N SER A 76 16.66 -28.68 9.92
CA SER A 76 17.58 -27.67 9.39
C SER A 76 19.02 -28.15 9.54
N VAL A 77 19.77 -28.21 8.43
CA VAL A 77 21.15 -28.68 8.37
C VAL A 77 22.02 -27.58 7.79
N GLN A 78 23.21 -27.34 8.35
CA GLN A 78 24.12 -26.29 7.90
C GLN A 78 25.33 -26.89 7.19
N LEU A 79 25.81 -26.20 6.15
CA LEU A 79 27.08 -26.51 5.51
C LEU A 79 28.24 -25.93 6.35
N LEU A 80 29.16 -26.77 6.78
CA LEU A 80 30.37 -26.37 7.50
C LEU A 80 31.44 -25.90 6.50
N ALA A 81 32.41 -25.13 7.02
CA ALA A 81 33.53 -24.60 6.22
C ALA A 81 34.43 -25.67 5.57
N ASP A 82 34.36 -26.91 6.06
CA ASP A 82 35.07 -28.07 5.49
C ASP A 82 34.29 -28.75 4.34
N GLY A 83 33.12 -28.23 3.99
CA GLY A 83 32.24 -28.78 2.95
C GLY A 83 31.38 -29.96 3.43
N THR A 84 31.41 -30.30 4.72
CA THR A 84 30.55 -31.32 5.32
C THR A 84 29.25 -30.73 5.86
N LEU A 85 28.24 -31.57 6.04
CA LEU A 85 26.96 -31.17 6.64
C LEU A 85 27.02 -31.35 8.16
N SER A 86 26.41 -30.42 8.91
CA SER A 86 26.34 -30.46 10.37
C SER A 86 25.68 -31.74 10.90
N GLU A 87 24.73 -32.27 10.14
CA GLU A 87 24.02 -33.50 10.44
C GLU A 87 23.84 -34.34 9.17
N ARG A 88 23.74 -35.66 9.36
CA ARG A 88 23.47 -36.57 8.25
C ARG A 88 21.98 -36.53 7.91
N VAL A 89 21.67 -36.13 6.69
CA VAL A 89 20.31 -36.17 6.15
C VAL A 89 19.87 -37.62 5.91
N VAL A 90 18.78 -38.03 6.55
CA VAL A 90 18.14 -39.34 6.34
C VAL A 90 16.77 -39.10 5.70
N PRO A 91 16.50 -39.64 4.50
CA PRO A 91 15.22 -39.42 3.83
C PRO A 91 14.10 -40.14 4.57
N GLN A 92 13.01 -39.42 4.85
CA GLN A 92 11.78 -39.95 5.46
C GLN A 92 10.58 -39.53 4.61
N ALA A 93 9.56 -40.40 4.48
CA ALA A 93 8.32 -40.08 3.78
C ALA A 93 7.64 -38.87 4.44
N GLY A 94 7.30 -37.86 3.64
CA GLY A 94 6.70 -36.61 4.12
C GLY A 94 7.66 -35.69 4.89
N GLY A 95 8.93 -36.08 5.03
CA GLY A 95 9.96 -35.29 5.69
C GLY A 95 10.40 -34.09 4.85
N ILE A 96 10.64 -32.96 5.51
CA ILE A 96 11.18 -31.75 4.90
C ILE A 96 12.56 -31.49 5.52
N VAL A 97 13.57 -31.26 4.68
CA VAL A 97 14.92 -30.93 5.13
C VAL A 97 15.39 -29.66 4.45
N VAL A 98 15.82 -28.68 5.24
CA VAL A 98 16.39 -27.42 4.76
C VAL A 98 17.91 -27.46 4.94
N VAL A 99 18.64 -27.48 3.83
CA VAL A 99 20.10 -27.43 3.79
C VAL A 99 20.54 -25.99 3.55
N ASN A 100 21.11 -25.36 4.56
CA ASN A 100 21.65 -24.00 4.49
C ASN A 100 23.06 -24.02 3.90
N LEU A 101 23.19 -23.42 2.72
CA LEU A 101 24.46 -23.20 2.04
C LEU A 101 24.99 -21.83 2.47
N SER A 102 26.16 -21.81 3.10
CA SER A 102 26.78 -20.59 3.63
C SER A 102 28.29 -20.62 3.39
N GLY A 103 28.85 -19.48 2.99
CA GLY A 103 30.26 -19.39 2.54
C GLY A 103 30.50 -20.03 1.18
N GLY A 104 31.69 -19.89 0.59
CA GLY A 104 32.01 -20.52 -0.71
C GLY A 104 31.48 -19.77 -1.95
N ASP A 105 31.59 -20.41 -3.11
CA ASP A 105 31.14 -19.91 -4.41
C ASP A 105 30.01 -20.77 -4.99
N PHE A 106 29.19 -20.20 -5.88
CA PHE A 106 28.07 -20.94 -6.49
C PHE A 106 28.48 -22.23 -7.21
N ALA A 107 29.72 -22.30 -7.71
CA ALA A 107 30.23 -23.49 -8.37
C ALA A 107 30.55 -24.64 -7.40
N SER A 108 31.09 -24.36 -6.21
CA SER A 108 31.25 -25.38 -5.17
C SER A 108 29.89 -25.84 -4.63
N HIS A 109 28.95 -24.92 -4.45
CA HIS A 109 27.59 -25.26 -4.05
C HIS A 109 26.86 -26.14 -5.07
N ASP A 110 26.97 -25.85 -6.37
CA ASP A 110 26.41 -26.68 -7.44
C ASP A 110 26.98 -28.12 -7.45
N ALA A 111 28.25 -28.30 -7.08
CA ALA A 111 28.84 -29.63 -6.92
C ALA A 111 28.30 -30.36 -5.68
N ILE A 112 28.14 -29.65 -4.55
CA ILE A 112 27.58 -30.20 -3.31
C ILE A 112 26.11 -30.62 -3.50
N ILE A 113 25.32 -29.76 -4.15
CA ILE A 113 23.90 -30.02 -4.45
C ILE A 113 23.76 -31.28 -5.30
N ASP A 114 24.57 -31.43 -6.36
CA ASP A 114 24.53 -32.61 -7.24
C ASP A 114 24.90 -33.91 -6.50
N ALA A 115 25.94 -33.87 -5.67
CA ALA A 115 26.37 -35.02 -4.87
C ALA A 115 25.31 -35.43 -3.83
N LEU A 116 24.72 -34.46 -3.12
CA LEU A 116 23.67 -34.72 -2.13
C LEU A 116 22.38 -35.19 -2.79
N TYR A 117 21.95 -34.56 -3.88
CA TYR A 117 20.75 -34.94 -4.61
C TYR A 117 20.86 -36.36 -5.16
N THR A 118 21.99 -36.73 -5.77
CA THR A 118 22.23 -38.07 -6.29
C THR A 118 22.21 -39.12 -5.17
N ARG A 119 22.84 -38.83 -4.03
CA ARG A 119 22.83 -39.70 -2.85
C ARG A 119 21.42 -39.90 -2.30
N LEU A 120 20.64 -38.83 -2.16
CA LEU A 120 19.29 -38.89 -1.60
C LEU A 120 18.31 -39.56 -2.56
N ARG A 121 18.44 -39.33 -3.87
CA ARG A 121 17.64 -39.99 -4.90
C ARG A 121 17.88 -41.50 -4.95
N ASN A 122 19.12 -41.94 -4.74
CA ASN A 122 19.44 -43.37 -4.65
C ASN A 122 18.84 -44.03 -3.40
N ALA A 123 18.67 -43.28 -2.31
CA ALA A 123 18.06 -43.77 -1.08
C ALA A 123 16.52 -43.69 -1.09
N HIS A 124 15.95 -42.69 -1.78
CA HIS A 124 14.51 -42.49 -1.89
C HIS A 124 14.15 -41.97 -3.30
N PRO A 125 13.48 -42.77 -4.16
CA PRO A 125 13.23 -42.41 -5.55
C PRO A 125 12.21 -41.26 -5.71
N ASN A 126 11.29 -41.12 -4.75
CA ASN A 126 10.30 -40.04 -4.71
C ASN A 126 10.84 -38.86 -3.90
N ILE A 127 11.55 -37.96 -4.58
CA ILE A 127 12.20 -36.78 -3.99
C ILE A 127 11.93 -35.52 -4.81
N VAL A 128 11.62 -34.42 -4.13
CA VAL A 128 11.52 -33.07 -4.70
C VAL A 128 12.64 -32.21 -4.12
N ALA A 129 13.43 -31.59 -4.99
CA ALA A 129 14.49 -30.66 -4.62
C ALA A 129 14.10 -29.23 -4.99
N ILE A 130 14.23 -28.31 -4.03
CA ILE A 130 13.97 -26.88 -4.19
C ILE A 130 15.29 -26.15 -3.96
N TYR A 131 15.67 -25.27 -4.88
CA TYR A 131 16.82 -24.39 -4.71
C TYR A 131 16.32 -22.95 -4.57
N THR A 132 16.65 -22.30 -3.46
CA THR A 132 16.11 -20.99 -3.11
C THR A 132 17.10 -20.14 -2.31
N ALA A 133 16.79 -18.85 -2.17
CA ALA A 133 17.61 -17.89 -1.42
C ALA A 133 16.97 -17.58 -0.06
N LYS A 134 17.77 -17.39 0.98
CA LYS A 134 17.34 -16.76 2.24
C LYS A 134 17.11 -15.26 2.03
N THR A 135 18.02 -14.61 1.32
CA THR A 135 17.95 -13.19 0.98
C THR A 135 18.33 -12.96 -0.48
N PRO A 136 17.74 -11.96 -1.17
CA PRO A 136 18.16 -11.63 -2.54
C PRO A 136 19.60 -11.07 -2.53
N SER A 137 20.42 -11.45 -3.51
CA SER A 137 21.77 -10.89 -3.67
C SER A 137 21.75 -9.40 -4.05
N PHE A 138 20.66 -8.96 -4.70
CA PHE A 138 20.36 -7.56 -4.90
C PHE A 138 19.51 -7.02 -3.74
N SER A 139 20.07 -6.09 -2.96
CA SER A 139 19.26 -5.19 -2.14
C SER A 139 18.46 -4.30 -3.08
N TYR A 140 17.23 -4.69 -3.41
CA TYR A 140 16.24 -3.66 -3.70
C TYR A 140 16.17 -2.85 -2.42
N SER A 141 16.81 -1.67 -2.42
CA SER A 141 16.32 -0.58 -1.61
C SER A 141 14.84 -0.51 -1.99
N ARG A 142 13.97 -1.10 -1.16
CA ARG A 142 12.55 -0.84 -1.17
C ARG A 142 12.48 0.65 -1.45
N LEU A 143 11.74 1.07 -2.47
CA LEU A 143 11.40 2.47 -2.62
C LEU A 143 10.52 2.83 -1.42
N VAL A 144 11.12 2.85 -0.22
CA VAL A 144 10.84 3.87 0.77
C VAL A 144 11.05 5.13 -0.03
N ARG A 145 9.97 5.85 -0.23
CA ARG A 145 9.98 7.18 -0.82
C ARG A 145 10.98 8.01 -0.03
N LYS A 146 12.26 7.99 -0.44
CA LYS A 146 13.28 8.92 0.03
C LYS A 146 12.98 10.21 -0.70
N THR A 147 12.10 11.00 -0.11
CA THR A 147 12.08 12.45 -0.30
C THR A 147 13.53 12.93 -0.21
N ARG A 148 13.97 13.84 -1.09
CA ARG A 148 15.30 14.46 -1.01
C ARG A 148 15.57 14.81 0.47
N GLN A 149 16.62 14.23 1.04
CA GLN A 149 17.07 14.57 2.39
C GLN A 149 17.59 16.01 2.37
N THR A 150 16.68 16.95 2.54
CA THR A 150 16.91 18.09 3.42
C THR A 150 17.24 17.50 4.81
N GLU A 151 18.06 18.17 5.61
CA GLU A 151 18.25 17.83 7.03
C GLU A 151 16.89 17.46 7.64
N PRO A 152 16.78 16.40 8.47
CA PRO A 152 15.53 16.07 9.11
C PRO A 152 15.12 17.26 9.98
N GLU A 153 14.24 18.09 9.42
CA GLU A 153 13.35 18.94 10.19
C GLU A 153 12.72 18.01 11.23
N PRO A 154 12.74 18.36 12.52
CA PRO A 154 12.19 17.49 13.55
C PRO A 154 10.79 17.09 13.13
N GLU A 155 10.54 15.78 12.94
CA GLU A 155 9.21 15.31 12.59
C GLU A 155 8.24 15.92 13.61
N PRO A 156 7.20 16.61 13.15
CA PRO A 156 6.34 17.30 14.07
C PRO A 156 5.69 16.25 14.98
N THR A 157 5.82 16.49 16.28
CA THR A 157 5.43 15.52 17.29
C THR A 157 3.91 15.50 17.33
N ARG A 158 3.31 14.43 16.80
CA ARG A 158 1.87 14.23 16.83
C ARG A 158 1.44 13.78 18.22
N GLU A 159 0.49 14.50 18.79
CA GLU A 159 -0.09 14.21 20.08
C GLU A 159 -1.25 13.22 19.89
N VAL A 160 -1.26 12.16 20.70
CA VAL A 160 -2.30 11.12 20.66
C VAL A 160 -3.16 11.25 21.91
N LEU A 161 -4.45 11.48 21.72
CA LEU A 161 -5.45 11.54 22.76
C LEU A 161 -6.40 10.36 22.61
N SER A 162 -6.45 9.50 23.63
CA SER A 162 -7.31 8.32 23.67
C SER A 162 -8.08 8.27 24.98
N THR A 163 -9.36 7.95 24.88
CA THR A 163 -10.26 7.66 26.01
C THR A 163 -11.22 6.54 25.60
N ASP A 164 -11.97 6.00 26.55
CA ASP A 164 -13.04 5.06 26.24
C ASP A 164 -14.02 5.65 25.22
N GLY A 165 -14.18 4.97 24.08
CA GLY A 165 -15.05 5.43 23.00
C GLY A 165 -14.52 6.58 22.14
N PHE A 166 -13.25 7.00 22.24
CA PHE A 166 -12.73 8.08 21.39
C PHE A 166 -11.21 8.01 21.18
N LEU A 167 -10.78 8.25 19.94
CA LEU A 167 -9.38 8.38 19.56
C LEU A 167 -9.20 9.65 18.73
N MET A 168 -8.16 10.41 19.01
CA MET A 168 -7.78 11.61 18.27
C MET A 168 -6.26 11.74 18.20
N VAL A 169 -5.78 12.18 17.06
CA VAL A 169 -4.39 12.55 16.81
C VAL A 169 -4.39 13.94 16.20
N TYR A 170 -3.49 14.81 16.63
CA TYR A 170 -3.31 16.13 16.05
C TYR A 170 -1.84 16.54 16.17
N GLU A 171 -1.43 17.52 15.37
CA GLU A 171 -0.07 18.03 15.38
C GLU A 171 0.05 19.30 16.22
N GLN A 172 -0.76 20.31 15.91
CA GLN A 172 -0.76 21.59 16.62
C GLN A 172 -2.18 22.02 16.93
N PHE A 173 -2.36 22.59 18.12
CA PHE A 173 -3.60 23.26 18.50
C PHE A 173 -3.32 24.74 18.74
N LYS A 174 -3.99 25.59 17.98
CA LYS A 174 -3.82 27.05 17.96
C LYS A 174 -5.14 27.72 18.28
N PHE A 175 -5.12 28.77 19.06
CA PHE A 175 -6.29 29.60 19.35
C PHE A 175 -5.89 31.06 19.45
N GLY A 176 -6.84 31.98 19.30
CA GLY A 176 -6.58 33.42 19.42
C GLY A 176 -7.60 34.27 18.69
N GLN A 177 -7.23 35.53 18.41
CA GLN A 177 -8.08 36.40 17.60
C GLN A 177 -8.09 35.96 16.13
N ALA A 178 -9.24 36.13 15.47
CA ALA A 178 -9.44 35.72 14.09
C ALA A 178 -8.48 36.42 13.11
N ASP A 179 -8.22 37.71 13.35
CA ASP A 179 -7.38 38.58 12.52
C ASP A 179 -5.91 38.63 12.97
N ALA A 180 -5.54 37.91 14.03
CA ALA A 180 -4.16 37.88 14.49
C ALA A 180 -3.25 37.16 13.49
N ALA A 181 -2.07 37.74 13.24
CA ALA A 181 -1.04 37.15 12.39
C ALA A 181 -0.41 35.90 13.02
N GLU A 182 -0.35 35.84 14.35
CA GLU A 182 0.13 34.69 15.12
C GLU A 182 -0.94 34.26 16.14
N LEU A 183 -1.20 32.96 16.20
CA LEU A 183 -2.12 32.35 17.16
C LEU A 183 -1.34 31.75 18.32
N THR A 184 -1.90 31.81 19.53
CA THR A 184 -1.33 31.13 20.69
C THR A 184 -1.47 29.62 20.52
N THR A 185 -0.35 28.91 20.63
CA THR A 185 -0.33 27.44 20.56
C THR A 185 -0.43 26.86 21.97
N ALA A 186 -1.32 25.90 22.16
CA ALA A 186 -1.40 25.12 23.40
C ALA A 186 -1.35 23.62 23.10
N LYS A 187 -0.81 22.87 24.05
CA LYS A 187 -0.81 21.41 24.02
C LYS A 187 -1.98 20.89 24.85
N LEU A 188 -2.76 19.98 24.28
CA LEU A 188 -3.83 19.24 24.95
C LEU A 188 -3.26 17.88 25.37
N ASP A 189 -3.27 17.58 26.66
CA ASP A 189 -2.58 16.41 27.22
C ASP A 189 -3.54 15.26 27.53
N ARG A 190 -4.84 15.54 27.64
CA ARG A 190 -5.83 14.56 28.09
C ARG A 190 -7.16 14.72 27.37
N ALA A 191 -7.74 13.59 26.98
CA ALA A 191 -9.15 13.46 26.62
C ALA A 191 -9.92 12.73 27.73
N ALA A 192 -11.14 13.17 28.02
CA ALA A 192 -12.04 12.53 28.97
C ALA A 192 -13.45 12.49 28.40
N LYS A 193 -14.07 11.31 28.41
CA LYS A 193 -15.50 11.16 28.12
C LYS A 193 -16.32 11.66 29.31
N ILE A 194 -17.32 12.50 29.06
CA ILE A 194 -18.24 13.01 30.10
C ILE A 194 -19.52 12.18 30.06
N GLU A 195 -19.83 11.50 31.16
CA GLU A 195 -20.86 10.46 31.28
C GLU A 195 -22.32 10.94 31.13
N ASN A 196 -22.57 12.25 31.02
CA ASN A 196 -23.92 12.80 30.86
C ASN A 196 -24.50 12.64 29.43
N ALA A 197 -23.88 11.81 28.60
CA ALA A 197 -24.28 11.63 27.23
C ALA A 197 -25.26 10.46 27.10
N THR A 198 -26.39 10.68 26.44
CA THR A 198 -27.36 9.62 26.10
C THR A 198 -26.71 8.53 25.24
N THR A 199 -27.38 7.39 25.01
CA THR A 199 -26.84 6.30 24.18
C THR A 199 -26.28 6.76 22.83
N ASP A 200 -26.90 7.79 22.26
CA ASP A 200 -26.59 8.29 20.92
C ASP A 200 -25.71 9.55 20.93
N SER A 201 -25.54 10.20 22.08
CA SER A 201 -24.69 11.39 22.20
C SER A 201 -23.38 11.06 22.92
N MET A 202 -22.33 11.81 22.64
CA MET A 202 -21.05 11.68 23.33
C MET A 202 -20.43 13.05 23.50
N GLN A 203 -20.01 13.37 24.73
CA GLN A 203 -19.25 14.56 25.01
C GLN A 203 -17.81 14.18 25.38
N ILE A 204 -16.86 14.72 24.64
CA ILE A 204 -15.43 14.53 24.89
C ILE A 204 -14.82 15.87 25.29
N ARG A 205 -14.21 15.90 26.47
CA ARG A 205 -13.47 17.04 27.00
C ARG A 205 -11.98 16.83 26.78
N LEU A 206 -11.36 17.75 26.05
CA LEU A 206 -9.93 17.85 25.86
C LEU A 206 -9.39 18.93 26.80
N THR A 207 -8.41 18.59 27.63
CA THR A 207 -7.77 19.50 28.57
C THR A 207 -6.27 19.58 28.32
N GLY A 208 -5.74 20.80 28.33
CA GLY A 208 -4.33 21.10 28.17
C GLY A 208 -3.87 22.22 29.10
N ALA A 209 -2.59 22.58 29.00
CA ALA A 209 -2.01 23.69 29.77
C ALA A 209 -2.68 25.03 29.41
N GLY A 210 -3.74 25.38 30.14
CA GLY A 210 -4.48 26.63 29.98
C GLY A 210 -5.52 26.65 28.85
N ALA A 211 -5.92 25.49 28.31
CA ALA A 211 -6.92 25.39 27.25
C ALA A 211 -7.87 24.22 27.51
N GLN A 212 -9.18 24.43 27.34
CA GLN A 212 -10.20 23.38 27.40
C GLN A 212 -11.09 23.42 26.15
N VAL A 213 -11.16 22.30 25.43
CA VAL A 213 -12.06 22.12 24.27
C VAL A 213 -13.04 21.00 24.58
N ASP A 214 -14.34 21.29 24.52
CA ASP A 214 -15.40 20.28 24.64
C ASP A 214 -16.00 20.03 23.24
N LEU A 215 -15.95 18.77 22.79
CA LEU A 215 -16.53 18.32 21.53
C LEU A 215 -17.79 17.51 21.81
N PHE A 216 -18.86 17.82 21.08
CA PHE A 216 -20.15 17.13 21.18
C PHE A 216 -20.41 16.35 19.90
N PHE A 217 -20.62 15.05 20.06
CA PHE A 217 -20.92 14.11 18.98
C PHE A 217 -22.33 13.56 19.12
N LEU A 218 -22.98 13.29 18.00
CA LEU A 218 -24.27 12.63 17.93
C LEU A 218 -24.22 11.54 16.85
N GLN A 219 -24.67 10.33 17.19
CA GLN A 219 -24.83 9.24 16.25
C GLN A 219 -26.27 9.22 15.73
N THR A 220 -26.45 9.32 14.42
CA THR A 220 -27.74 9.19 13.75
C THR A 220 -27.62 8.20 12.59
N GLN A 221 -28.47 7.17 12.59
CA GLN A 221 -28.57 6.18 11.51
C GLN A 221 -27.22 5.55 11.07
N GLY A 222 -26.32 5.26 12.03
CA GLY A 222 -25.00 4.66 11.74
C GLY A 222 -23.95 5.64 11.20
N SER A 223 -24.27 6.93 11.16
CA SER A 223 -23.31 8.01 10.97
C SER A 223 -23.19 8.81 12.25
N TRP A 224 -22.04 9.46 12.44
CA TRP A 224 -21.83 10.41 13.51
C TRP A 224 -21.58 11.79 12.95
N GLU A 225 -22.02 12.78 13.72
CA GLU A 225 -21.80 14.18 13.42
C GLU A 225 -21.33 14.94 14.66
N ILE A 226 -20.69 16.08 14.41
CA ILE A 226 -20.30 17.02 15.45
C ILE A 226 -21.40 18.06 15.57
N THR A 227 -22.07 18.08 16.73
CA THR A 227 -23.22 18.95 17.00
C THR A 227 -22.83 20.22 17.73
N GLY A 228 -21.67 20.26 18.36
CA GLY A 228 -21.16 21.44 19.06
C GLY A 228 -19.66 21.34 19.32
N VAL A 229 -19.01 22.50 19.34
CA VAL A 229 -17.61 22.66 19.75
C VAL A 229 -17.53 23.84 20.69
N TRP A 230 -17.09 23.62 21.91
CA TRP A 230 -16.92 24.67 22.91
C TRP A 230 -15.44 24.81 23.25
N PHE A 231 -14.98 26.04 23.45
CA PHE A 231 -13.64 26.36 23.91
C PHE A 231 -13.73 27.33 25.08
N ASP A 232 -13.09 27.00 26.20
CA ASP A 232 -13.15 27.76 27.47
C ASP A 232 -14.59 28.11 27.90
N ASN A 233 -15.50 27.14 27.82
CA ASN A 233 -16.94 27.27 28.09
C ASN A 233 -17.70 28.24 27.18
N GLN A 234 -17.12 28.65 26.05
CA GLN A 234 -17.80 29.44 25.01
C GLN A 234 -18.08 28.56 23.79
N GLU A 235 -19.29 28.61 23.25
CA GLU A 235 -19.68 27.85 22.06
C GLU A 235 -19.17 28.51 20.77
N TYR A 236 -18.67 27.68 19.84
CA TYR A 236 -18.13 28.10 18.56
C TYR A 236 -19.03 27.64 17.41
N TYR A 237 -19.08 28.44 16.35
CA TYR A 237 -19.90 28.21 15.17
C TYR A 237 -19.33 27.08 14.30
N LEU A 238 -20.19 26.10 13.99
CA LEU A 238 -19.86 24.97 13.12
C LEU A 238 -19.92 25.36 11.64
N ARG A 239 -18.81 25.90 11.11
CA ARG A 239 -18.69 26.26 9.68
C ARG A 239 -18.77 25.05 8.76
N HIS A 240 -18.09 23.97 9.14
CA HIS A 240 -18.06 22.71 8.40
C HIS A 240 -18.81 21.66 9.21
N ARG A 241 -19.94 21.19 8.69
CA ARG A 241 -20.65 20.04 9.26
C ARG A 241 -19.82 18.79 8.98
N VAL A 242 -19.32 18.19 10.04
CA VAL A 242 -18.69 16.88 9.98
C VAL A 242 -19.81 15.85 10.12
N HIS A 243 -20.02 15.05 9.08
CA HIS A 243 -20.98 13.96 9.07
C HIS A 243 -20.34 12.76 8.38
N VAL A 244 -19.96 11.77 9.17
CA VAL A 244 -19.10 10.65 8.76
C VAL A 244 -19.71 9.35 9.23
N ASN A 245 -19.53 8.25 8.49
CA ASN A 245 -20.01 6.94 8.92
C ASN A 245 -19.27 6.48 10.20
N GLN A 246 -19.94 5.75 11.10
CA GLN A 246 -19.38 5.21 12.37
C GLN A 246 -18.06 4.44 12.23
N HIS A 247 -17.80 3.82 11.08
CA HIS A 247 -16.57 3.05 10.85
C HIS A 247 -15.41 3.88 10.31
N PHE A 248 -15.66 5.13 9.92
CA PHE A 248 -14.66 6.02 9.35
C PHE A 248 -14.15 7.03 10.38
N SER A 249 -12.88 7.37 10.28
CA SER A 249 -12.28 8.49 11.00
C SER A 249 -12.41 9.77 10.17
N TYR A 250 -12.47 10.93 10.81
CA TYR A 250 -12.41 12.22 10.12
C TYR A 250 -10.98 12.76 10.17
N SER A 251 -10.42 13.14 9.02
CA SER A 251 -9.07 13.69 8.91
C SER A 251 -9.07 15.04 8.21
N CYS A 252 -8.33 16.01 8.73
CA CYS A 252 -8.22 17.34 8.16
C CYS A 252 -6.86 17.99 8.42
N ASN A 253 -6.32 18.69 7.43
CA ASN A 253 -5.06 19.41 7.58
C ASN A 253 -5.22 20.70 8.40
N SER A 254 -6.33 21.42 8.23
CA SER A 254 -6.64 22.63 9.00
C SER A 254 -8.12 22.61 9.35
N TRP A 255 -8.40 22.36 10.63
CA TRP A 255 -9.75 22.28 11.15
C TRP A 255 -10.03 23.46 12.05
N GLU A 256 -10.75 24.44 11.50
CA GLU A 256 -10.98 25.74 12.11
C GLU A 256 -12.44 25.94 12.57
N TYR A 257 -12.59 26.58 13.72
CA TYR A 257 -13.88 27.06 14.23
C TYR A 257 -13.76 28.50 14.68
N TYR A 258 -14.83 29.26 14.49
CA TYR A 258 -14.91 30.68 14.87
C TYR A 258 -15.93 30.84 15.99
N SER A 259 -15.68 31.77 16.91
CA SER A 259 -16.70 32.20 17.85
C SER A 259 -17.87 32.87 17.11
N TYR A 260 -19.04 32.92 17.73
CA TYR A 260 -20.23 33.55 17.11
C TYR A 260 -20.07 35.05 16.81
N ASP A 261 -19.21 35.75 17.55
CA ASP A 261 -18.82 37.14 17.29
C ASP A 261 -17.78 37.29 16.16
N LEU A 262 -17.30 36.16 15.61
CA LEU A 262 -16.23 36.06 14.60
C LEU A 262 -14.89 36.70 15.02
N GLN A 263 -14.72 37.04 16.31
CA GLN A 263 -13.52 37.70 16.82
C GLN A 263 -12.43 36.72 17.21
N LYS A 264 -12.79 35.48 17.58
CA LYS A 264 -11.86 34.44 18.01
C LYS A 264 -11.95 33.25 17.08
N LYS A 265 -10.83 32.54 16.93
CA LYS A 265 -10.78 31.26 16.21
C LYS A 265 -9.94 30.24 16.97
N ILE A 266 -10.31 28.98 16.80
CA ILE A 266 -9.51 27.81 17.19
C ILE A 266 -9.18 27.02 15.93
N VAL A 267 -7.99 26.43 15.88
CA VAL A 267 -7.46 25.71 14.72
C VAL A 267 -6.72 24.48 15.20
N PHE A 268 -7.09 23.32 14.67
CA PHE A 268 -6.31 22.09 14.77
C PHE A 268 -5.59 21.83 13.45
N GLU A 269 -4.28 21.61 13.52
CA GLU A 269 -3.46 21.23 12.36
C GLU A 269 -3.22 19.72 12.36
N GLU A 270 -3.31 19.13 11.17
CA GLU A 270 -3.20 17.68 10.90
C GLU A 270 -3.99 16.81 11.89
N VAL A 271 -5.28 17.10 12.02
CA VAL A 271 -6.18 16.36 12.92
C VAL A 271 -6.69 15.07 12.25
N GLN A 272 -6.78 14.01 13.03
CA GLN A 272 -7.54 12.81 12.73
C GLN A 272 -8.27 12.33 13.98
N LEU A 273 -9.59 12.17 13.92
CA LEU A 273 -10.39 11.74 15.08
C LEU A 273 -11.47 10.74 14.71
N GLN A 274 -11.84 9.92 15.68
CA GLN A 274 -12.94 8.96 15.56
C GLN A 274 -13.59 8.72 16.93
N PRO A 275 -14.88 9.05 17.08
CA PRO A 275 -15.71 8.54 18.16
C PRO A 275 -16.16 7.10 17.87
N PHE A 276 -16.19 6.27 18.92
CA PHE A 276 -16.62 4.88 18.89
C PHE A 276 -17.79 4.68 19.86
N TRP A 277 -18.94 4.26 19.34
CA TRP A 277 -20.06 3.83 20.17
C TRP A 277 -19.96 2.34 20.41
N SER A 278 -19.91 1.94 21.68
CA SER A 278 -19.98 0.54 22.06
C SER A 278 -21.44 0.08 21.99
N THR A 279 -21.74 -0.79 21.04
CA THR A 279 -22.98 -1.58 21.04
C THR A 279 -22.81 -2.74 22.00
N GLU A 280 -23.87 -3.07 22.75
CA GLU A 280 -23.85 -4.17 23.73
C GLU A 280 -23.33 -5.46 23.09
N GLY A 281 -22.18 -5.96 23.56
CA GLY A 281 -21.59 -7.23 23.16
C GLY A 281 -20.42 -7.17 22.16
N GLU A 282 -20.07 -6.01 21.61
CA GLU A 282 -18.95 -5.89 20.66
C GLU A 282 -17.82 -5.03 21.22
N THR A 283 -16.63 -5.61 21.36
CA THR A 283 -15.43 -4.87 21.76
C THR A 283 -14.90 -4.09 20.55
N VAL A 284 -15.26 -2.81 20.44
CA VAL A 284 -14.73 -1.94 19.39
C VAL A 284 -13.26 -1.66 19.69
N PRO A 285 -12.30 -2.00 18.81
CA PRO A 285 -10.90 -1.73 19.04
C PRO A 285 -10.64 -0.21 18.97
N THR A 286 -10.53 0.44 20.12
CA THR A 286 -10.24 1.88 20.27
C THR A 286 -8.78 2.25 19.95
N ASN A 287 -7.95 1.27 19.61
CA ASN A 287 -6.51 1.45 19.38
C ASN A 287 -6.14 1.71 17.90
N ARG A 288 -7.13 1.78 17.00
CA ARG A 288 -6.88 2.07 15.59
C ARG A 288 -8.00 2.91 15.00
N PHE A 289 -7.63 3.79 14.08
CA PHE A 289 -8.60 4.45 13.22
C PHE A 289 -9.12 3.47 12.17
N GLY A 290 -10.40 3.62 11.82
CA GLY A 290 -10.91 3.15 10.54
C GLY A 290 -10.47 4.05 9.39
N ASP A 291 -11.00 3.78 8.20
CA ASP A 291 -10.65 4.51 6.99
C ASP A 291 -10.88 6.01 7.15
N ALA A 292 -9.96 6.82 6.61
CA ALA A 292 -9.98 8.27 6.78
C ALA A 292 -10.92 8.94 5.78
N TRP A 293 -11.84 9.76 6.30
CA TRP A 293 -12.68 10.68 5.57
C TRP A 293 -12.09 12.09 5.64
N TYR A 294 -11.65 12.61 4.50
CA TYR A 294 -10.97 13.90 4.44
C TYR A 294 -11.95 15.07 4.45
N CYS A 295 -11.57 16.18 5.10
CA CYS A 295 -12.37 17.40 5.14
C CYS A 295 -12.51 18.13 3.80
N VAL A 296 -11.60 17.86 2.86
CA VAL A 296 -11.63 18.38 1.50
C VAL A 296 -12.10 17.30 0.54
N GLY A 297 -13.06 17.64 -0.32
CA GLY A 297 -13.45 16.77 -1.42
C GLY A 297 -12.35 16.68 -2.48
N PHE A 298 -12.35 15.59 -3.25
CA PHE A 298 -11.41 15.37 -4.35
C PHE A 298 -11.40 16.51 -5.39
N THR A 299 -12.55 17.15 -5.61
CA THR A 299 -12.71 18.31 -6.49
C THR A 299 -13.54 19.40 -5.82
N SER A 300 -13.15 20.66 -5.99
CA SER A 300 -13.96 21.81 -5.56
C SER A 300 -15.09 22.10 -6.56
N GLY A 301 -16.16 22.75 -6.09
CA GLY A 301 -17.27 23.16 -6.96
C GLY A 301 -16.82 24.06 -8.12
N GLY A 302 -15.80 24.90 -7.90
CA GLY A 302 -15.21 25.75 -8.94
C GLY A 302 -14.42 24.97 -10.00
N ILE A 303 -13.67 23.95 -9.61
CA ILE A 303 -12.96 23.08 -10.57
C ILE A 303 -13.97 22.28 -11.39
N LEU A 304 -15.01 21.74 -10.74
CA LEU A 304 -16.02 20.93 -11.41
C LEU A 304 -16.86 21.76 -12.39
N SER A 305 -17.25 22.99 -12.01
CA SER A 305 -17.94 23.90 -12.92
C SER A 305 -17.06 24.34 -14.09
N GLY A 306 -15.76 24.60 -13.84
CA GLY A 306 -14.80 24.92 -14.89
C GLY A 306 -14.60 23.77 -15.88
N LEU A 307 -14.40 22.54 -15.37
CA LEU A 307 -14.26 21.34 -16.19
C LEU A 307 -15.52 21.07 -17.01
N PHE A 308 -16.70 21.32 -16.44
CA PHE A 308 -17.98 21.21 -17.15
C PHE A 308 -18.08 22.20 -18.32
N LEU A 309 -17.67 23.46 -18.14
CA LEU A 309 -17.65 24.45 -19.23
C LEU A 309 -16.64 24.09 -20.33
N ILE A 310 -15.44 23.67 -19.94
CA ILE A 310 -14.40 23.23 -20.89
C ILE A 310 -14.90 22.03 -21.71
N LEU A 311 -15.59 21.08 -21.07
CA LEU A 311 -16.18 19.92 -21.75
C LEU A 311 -17.18 20.35 -22.83
N ILE A 312 -18.05 21.33 -22.55
CA ILE A 312 -19.01 21.87 -23.52
C ILE A 312 -18.29 22.51 -24.71
N PHE A 313 -17.25 23.32 -24.47
CA PHE A 313 -16.48 23.93 -25.54
C PHE A 313 -15.73 22.91 -26.40
N ILE A 314 -15.20 21.84 -25.79
CA ILE A 314 -14.58 20.74 -26.53
C ILE A 314 -15.62 20.05 -27.43
N ILE A 315 -16.83 19.81 -26.93
CA ILE A 315 -17.90 19.20 -27.72
C ILE A 315 -18.25 20.08 -28.92
N ILE A 316 -18.54 21.36 -28.71
CA ILE A 316 -18.87 22.30 -29.79
C ILE A 316 -17.71 22.42 -30.79
N GLY A 317 -16.49 22.56 -30.30
CA GLY A 317 -15.29 22.63 -31.14
C GLY A 317 -15.08 21.36 -31.97
N SER A 318 -15.32 20.18 -31.39
CA SER A 318 -15.22 18.91 -32.09
C SER A 318 -16.25 18.79 -33.22
N TYR A 319 -17.48 19.25 -33.00
CA TYR A 319 -18.50 19.32 -34.06
C TYR A 319 -18.11 20.30 -35.17
N GLY A 320 -17.57 21.47 -34.82
CA GLY A 320 -17.07 22.44 -35.80
C GLY A 320 -15.95 21.87 -36.68
N ILE A 321 -14.99 21.16 -36.07
CA ILE A 321 -13.91 20.49 -36.80
C ILE A 321 -14.46 19.34 -37.65
N ALA A 322 -15.40 18.54 -37.14
CA ALA A 322 -16.02 17.46 -37.90
C ALA A 322 -16.74 17.98 -39.16
N TRP A 323 -17.45 19.11 -39.05
CA TRP A 323 -18.08 19.76 -40.21
C TRP A 323 -17.07 20.30 -41.21
N MET A 324 -15.96 20.89 -40.75
CA MET A 324 -14.88 21.32 -41.65
C MET A 324 -14.25 20.14 -42.40
N MET A 325 -14.10 18.98 -41.74
CA MET A 325 -13.56 17.77 -42.38
C MET A 325 -14.49 17.16 -43.44
N ASP A 326 -15.80 17.43 -43.40
CA ASP A 326 -16.76 16.93 -44.39
C ASP A 326 -16.99 17.91 -45.57
N ILE A 327 -16.20 18.98 -45.68
CA ILE A 327 -16.21 19.82 -46.87
C ILE A 327 -15.56 19.06 -48.02
N ARG A 328 -16.41 18.47 -48.86
CA ARG A 328 -15.99 17.83 -50.10
C ARG A 328 -15.74 18.89 -51.17
N THR A 329 -14.52 18.95 -51.68
CA THR A 329 -14.23 19.74 -52.88
C THR A 329 -14.91 19.09 -54.07
N MET A 330 -15.51 19.89 -54.96
CA MET A 330 -16.12 19.36 -56.18
C MET A 330 -15.05 18.68 -57.04
N ASP A 331 -15.29 17.41 -57.39
CA ASP A 331 -14.34 16.58 -58.14
C ASP A 331 -14.30 16.94 -59.63
N ARG A 332 -15.39 17.52 -60.15
CA ARG A 332 -15.53 17.86 -61.57
C ARG A 332 -16.01 19.29 -61.74
N PHE A 333 -15.12 20.16 -62.22
CA PHE A 333 -15.48 21.47 -62.78
C PHE A 333 -16.03 21.29 -64.20
N ASP A 334 -17.00 20.40 -64.41
CA ASP A 334 -17.68 20.34 -65.71
C ASP A 334 -18.79 21.38 -65.71
N ASP A 335 -18.54 22.46 -66.45
CA ASP A 335 -19.57 23.40 -66.85
C ASP A 335 -20.64 22.63 -67.66
N PRO A 336 -21.87 22.47 -67.16
CA PRO A 336 -22.93 21.77 -67.91
C PRO A 336 -23.34 22.51 -69.19
N LYS A 337 -22.79 23.71 -69.44
CA LYS A 337 -22.93 24.48 -70.68
C LYS A 337 -21.64 24.58 -71.49
N GLY A 338 -20.52 24.02 -71.01
CA GLY A 338 -19.28 23.94 -71.75
C GLY A 338 -19.38 22.92 -72.86
N LYS A 339 -19.15 23.32 -74.12
CA LYS A 339 -19.14 22.37 -75.25
C LYS A 339 -18.01 21.36 -75.02
N THR A 340 -18.32 20.07 -75.07
CA THR A 340 -17.30 19.00 -75.08
C THR A 340 -16.35 19.22 -76.25
N ILE A 341 -15.03 19.28 -75.97
CA ILE A 341 -14.01 19.39 -77.01
C ILE A 341 -14.05 18.10 -77.84
N THR A 342 -14.63 18.20 -79.03
CA THR A 342 -14.55 17.15 -80.06
C THR A 342 -13.25 17.33 -80.82
N VAL A 343 -12.26 16.47 -80.56
CA VAL A 343 -11.05 16.39 -81.38
C VAL A 343 -11.41 15.64 -82.66
N ASN A 344 -11.61 16.37 -83.75
CA ASN A 344 -11.73 15.74 -85.06
C ASN A 344 -10.33 15.30 -85.52
N ALA A 345 -10.03 14.02 -85.37
CA ALA A 345 -8.94 13.40 -86.12
C ALA A 345 -9.42 13.28 -87.58
N ALA A 346 -9.03 14.22 -88.42
CA ALA A 346 -9.14 14.06 -89.86
C ALA A 346 -7.96 13.19 -90.31
N GLU A 347 -8.29 12.04 -90.90
CA GLU A 347 -7.36 11.13 -91.60
C GLU A 347 -6.82 11.77 -92.89
#